data_AF-A0A7C2BCQ9-F1
#
_entry.id   AF-A0A7C2BCQ9-F1
#
_cell.length_a   1.000
_cell.length_b   1.000
_cell.length_c   1.000
_cell.angle_alpha   90.00
_cell.angle_beta   90.00
_cell.angle_gamma   90.00
#
_symmetry.space_group_name_H-M   'P 1'
#
loop_
_entity.id
_entity.type
_entity.pdbx_description
1 polymer ?
#
loop_
_entity_poly.entity_id
_entity_poly.type
_entity_poly.pdbx_seq_one_letter_code
_entity_poly.pdbx_strand_id
1 'polypeptide(L)'
;RGCGIETGSPSITVGVCDTGILTTHEDLLLHRLEGYNAVDQLWESEGGAIGPIYHHGTRTSGVIAANGDNGVGISGVGWNLSHRMLRVSNLTTGNAFLSTLQHAARTSIENGDRIANVSYAGVNNASNLTTASYIRSLGGLLVWAAGNNGFNYSGSDRDADDLLVVGATDLGDNLASFSNYGAFVDLVAPGVGIYTTNSFASNSYTTADGTSYAAPMVSGICALIWSRRPNLSPDDVQFILKRSAHDLGTPGVDDVFGYGRADLERALSMDATRTPQADFSATPSSGRSPLAVRFRDLSSGVPTSWSWDFGDGANSSAQNPSHTYANSGRYTVTLTVTNELGSASRTIADAVQVDVIAPAADFVATPDSGLSPLTVQFTDTSTGGVPTGWSWDFGDGQTSTVQHPSHTYTASGRYTVSLTASNAYGSTTTSKIDAVIVDLIPPVAGFSIQPTSGASPLVVQFTDLSTGGVPTSWFWNFGDFTTSTAQHPSHTYTAAGTYTVSLTVSNAYGSDTLTMPGAVQILPGPSIVADFTGTPTTGTAPLTVSFTDLSIGNIVQWQWDFGDGGTSSAQNPTHTYTTPGLYNVALQVTDPTGKDAQLERMDYIDVR
;
A
#
# COMPACT_ATOMS: atom_id res chain seq x y z
N ARG A 1 -69.23 -9.59 -11.67
CA ARG A 1 -68.77 -10.27 -12.90
C ARG A 1 -67.65 -9.43 -13.46
N GLY A 2 -66.43 -9.99 -13.51
CA GLY A 2 -65.28 -9.40 -14.21
C GLY A 2 -64.35 -8.53 -13.37
N CYS A 3 -63.59 -9.08 -12.42
CA CYS A 3 -62.29 -8.49 -12.06
C CYS A 3 -61.22 -9.17 -12.90
N GLY A 4 -61.30 -8.98 -14.21
CA GLY A 4 -60.20 -9.22 -15.14
C GLY A 4 -59.31 -7.98 -15.24
N ILE A 5 -58.93 -7.43 -14.09
CA ILE A 5 -57.95 -6.36 -13.93
C ILE A 5 -56.90 -6.95 -12.99
N GLU A 6 -55.66 -6.96 -13.43
CA GLU A 6 -54.61 -7.91 -13.06
C GLU A 6 -54.45 -8.09 -11.54
N THR A 7 -54.29 -9.34 -11.09
CA THR A 7 -54.19 -9.70 -9.67
C THR A 7 -52.86 -9.27 -9.03
N GLY A 8 -51.91 -8.84 -9.86
CA GLY A 8 -50.54 -8.54 -9.48
C GLY A 8 -49.59 -9.71 -9.78
N SER A 9 -48.29 -9.43 -9.69
CA SER A 9 -47.23 -10.42 -9.82
C SER A 9 -46.46 -10.51 -8.51
N PRO A 10 -46.14 -11.72 -8.01
CA PRO A 10 -45.33 -11.88 -6.80
C PRO A 10 -43.87 -11.47 -7.01
N SER A 11 -43.47 -11.15 -8.26
CA SER A 11 -42.17 -10.53 -8.54
C SER A 11 -42.12 -9.03 -8.25
N ILE A 12 -43.28 -8.39 -8.03
CA ILE A 12 -43.38 -6.99 -7.64
C ILE A 12 -43.71 -6.94 -6.15
N THR A 13 -42.81 -6.34 -5.37
CA THR A 13 -42.93 -6.28 -3.92
C THR A 13 -43.19 -4.87 -3.43
N VAL A 14 -44.08 -4.75 -2.44
CA VAL A 14 -44.31 -3.53 -1.68
C VAL A 14 -43.79 -3.69 -0.25
N GLY A 15 -42.83 -2.86 0.13
CA GLY A 15 -42.36 -2.73 1.51
C GLY A 15 -43.29 -1.82 2.31
N VAL A 16 -43.81 -2.34 3.42
CA VAL A 16 -44.76 -1.68 4.31
C VAL A 16 -44.01 -1.20 5.55
N CYS A 17 -43.73 0.10 5.63
CA CYS A 17 -43.03 0.73 6.76
C CYS A 17 -44.03 1.08 7.86
N ASP A 18 -44.28 0.13 8.78
CA ASP A 18 -45.40 0.23 9.72
C ASP A 18 -45.16 -0.50 11.06
N THR A 19 -46.19 -0.72 11.87
CA THR A 19 -46.11 -1.23 13.26
C THR A 19 -45.90 -2.74 13.38
N GLY A 20 -45.50 -3.41 12.31
CA GLY A 20 -45.40 -4.86 12.25
C GLY A 20 -46.67 -5.53 11.70
N ILE A 21 -46.55 -6.83 11.42
CA ILE A 21 -47.55 -7.64 10.72
C ILE A 21 -47.89 -8.89 11.53
N LEU A 22 -49.17 -9.25 11.61
CA LEU A 22 -49.57 -10.57 12.06
C LEU A 22 -49.23 -11.59 10.97
N THR A 23 -48.07 -12.23 11.10
CA THR A 23 -47.53 -13.19 10.12
C THR A 23 -48.39 -14.44 9.95
N THR A 24 -49.31 -14.72 10.88
CA THR A 24 -50.22 -15.86 10.86
C THR A 24 -51.62 -15.50 10.32
N HIS A 25 -51.85 -14.26 9.86
CA HIS A 25 -53.14 -13.87 9.32
C HIS A 25 -53.41 -14.57 7.99
N GLU A 26 -54.57 -15.22 7.84
CA GLU A 26 -54.89 -16.11 6.72
C GLU A 26 -54.78 -15.41 5.35
N ASP A 27 -55.23 -14.15 5.27
CA ASP A 27 -55.11 -13.31 4.06
C ASP A 27 -53.72 -12.70 3.82
N LEU A 28 -52.71 -12.95 4.64
CA LEU A 28 -51.38 -12.34 4.47
C LEU A 28 -50.25 -13.38 4.39
N LEU A 29 -50.59 -14.66 4.32
CA LEU A 29 -49.63 -15.75 4.31
C LEU A 29 -48.92 -15.89 2.96
N LEU A 30 -49.63 -15.71 1.85
CA LEU A 30 -49.04 -15.91 0.53
C LEU A 30 -48.19 -14.70 0.16
N HIS A 31 -47.07 -14.98 -0.52
CA HIS A 31 -46.16 -13.99 -1.08
C HIS A 31 -45.54 -12.99 -0.08
N ARG A 32 -45.70 -13.25 1.23
CA ARG A 32 -44.99 -12.56 2.29
C ARG A 32 -43.49 -12.82 2.16
N LEU A 33 -42.71 -11.75 2.12
CA LEU A 33 -41.26 -11.81 2.20
C LEU A 33 -40.76 -11.67 3.64
N GLU A 34 -39.49 -12.02 3.83
CA GLU A 34 -38.77 -11.81 5.08
C GLU A 34 -38.86 -10.34 5.50
N GLY A 35 -39.31 -10.08 6.73
CA GLY A 35 -39.43 -8.73 7.24
C GLY A 35 -38.14 -8.20 7.87
N TYR A 36 -38.14 -6.93 8.23
CA TYR A 36 -37.03 -6.24 8.86
C TYR A 36 -37.52 -5.35 10.00
N ASN A 37 -36.86 -5.39 11.15
CA ASN A 37 -37.11 -4.43 12.22
C ASN A 37 -36.16 -3.24 12.05
N ALA A 38 -36.69 -2.11 11.62
CA ALA A 38 -35.93 -0.89 11.36
C ALA A 38 -35.49 -0.15 12.63
N VAL A 39 -36.09 -0.43 13.78
CA VAL A 39 -35.66 0.13 15.07
C VAL A 39 -34.37 -0.57 15.51
N ASP A 40 -34.37 -1.89 15.47
CA ASP A 40 -33.26 -2.72 15.93
C ASP A 40 -32.21 -2.96 14.83
N GLN A 41 -32.57 -2.61 13.60
CA GLN A 41 -31.79 -2.81 12.37
C GLN A 41 -31.40 -4.28 12.13
N LEU A 42 -32.37 -5.18 12.32
CA LEU A 42 -32.18 -6.62 12.20
C LEU A 42 -33.24 -7.23 11.27
N TRP A 43 -32.80 -8.14 10.42
CA TRP A 43 -33.69 -8.98 9.61
C TRP A 43 -34.43 -10.00 10.47
N GLU A 44 -35.60 -10.44 10.01
CA GLU A 44 -36.39 -11.48 10.70
C GLU A 44 -35.57 -12.77 10.92
N SER A 45 -34.77 -13.20 9.93
CA SER A 45 -33.88 -14.37 10.07
C SER A 45 -32.75 -14.17 11.09
N GLU A 46 -32.41 -12.93 11.40
CA GLU A 46 -31.39 -12.54 12.39
C GLU A 46 -32.01 -12.27 13.77
N GLY A 47 -33.30 -12.55 13.95
CA GLY A 47 -34.03 -12.34 15.20
C GLY A 47 -34.73 -10.97 15.30
N GLY A 48 -34.78 -10.20 14.22
CA GLY A 48 -35.53 -8.95 14.14
C GLY A 48 -37.02 -9.17 14.32
N ALA A 49 -37.62 -8.52 15.33
CA ALA A 49 -39.04 -8.69 15.61
C ALA A 49 -39.91 -7.97 14.57
N ILE A 50 -40.72 -8.71 13.81
CA ILE A 50 -41.64 -8.15 12.80
C ILE A 50 -43.12 -8.29 13.15
N GLY A 51 -43.42 -8.98 14.25
CA GLY A 51 -44.79 -9.15 14.77
C GLY A 51 -45.43 -7.79 15.11
N PRO A 52 -46.78 -7.72 15.16
CA PRO A 52 -47.48 -6.47 15.33
C PRO A 52 -47.41 -6.02 16.79
N ILE A 53 -46.83 -4.84 17.04
CA ILE A 53 -46.93 -4.14 18.35
C ILE A 53 -48.16 -3.23 18.44
N TYR A 54 -48.76 -2.97 17.28
CA TYR A 54 -49.98 -2.22 17.10
C TYR A 54 -50.68 -2.74 15.84
N HIS A 55 -52.00 -2.57 15.74
CA HIS A 55 -52.79 -3.22 14.68
C HIS A 55 -52.62 -2.61 13.28
N HIS A 56 -52.01 -1.43 13.21
CA HIS A 56 -51.99 -0.59 12.01
C HIS A 56 -51.25 -1.26 10.84
N GLY A 57 -50.05 -1.77 11.03
CA GLY A 57 -49.27 -2.39 9.94
C GLY A 57 -49.91 -3.64 9.33
N THR A 58 -50.64 -4.43 10.12
CA THR A 58 -51.41 -5.57 9.59
C THR A 58 -52.53 -5.07 8.66
N ARG A 59 -53.29 -4.05 9.11
CA ARG A 59 -54.36 -3.41 8.33
C ARG A 59 -53.83 -2.79 7.04
N THR A 60 -52.72 -2.06 7.10
CA THR A 60 -52.06 -1.45 5.95
C THR A 60 -51.66 -2.52 4.93
N SER A 61 -51.05 -3.62 5.38
CA SER A 61 -50.65 -4.74 4.51
C SER A 61 -51.86 -5.39 3.82
N GLY A 62 -52.99 -5.52 4.54
CA GLY A 62 -54.23 -6.04 3.98
C GLY A 62 -54.78 -5.22 2.83
N VAL A 63 -54.71 -3.88 2.92
CA VAL A 63 -55.16 -2.99 1.84
C VAL A 63 -54.34 -3.22 0.55
N ILE A 64 -53.03 -3.47 0.68
CA ILE A 64 -52.14 -3.65 -0.47
C ILE A 64 -52.32 -5.03 -1.08
N ALA A 65 -52.17 -6.07 -0.26
CA ALA A 65 -51.84 -7.42 -0.72
C ALA A 65 -52.58 -8.54 0.04
N ALA A 66 -53.73 -8.26 0.68
CA ALA A 66 -54.56 -9.36 1.21
C ALA A 66 -54.89 -10.35 0.09
N ASN A 67 -54.67 -11.63 0.36
CA ASN A 67 -54.88 -12.72 -0.59
C ASN A 67 -56.38 -12.85 -0.89
N GLY A 68 -56.78 -12.65 -2.14
CA GLY A 68 -58.15 -12.80 -2.63
C GLY A 68 -58.42 -14.21 -3.16
N ASP A 69 -59.67 -14.46 -3.61
CA ASP A 69 -60.18 -15.72 -4.18
C ASP A 69 -59.79 -16.99 -3.40
N ASN A 70 -59.50 -16.84 -2.11
CA ASN A 70 -59.20 -17.90 -1.17
C ASN A 70 -60.43 -18.32 -0.34
N GLY A 71 -61.59 -17.66 -0.56
CA GLY A 71 -62.86 -17.96 0.10
C GLY A 71 -63.00 -17.39 1.52
N VAL A 72 -62.07 -16.55 1.98
CA VAL A 72 -62.09 -15.92 3.29
C VAL A 72 -61.84 -14.41 3.16
N GLY A 73 -62.21 -13.65 4.20
CA GLY A 73 -61.75 -12.28 4.38
C GLY A 73 -62.00 -11.28 3.25
N ILE A 74 -60.92 -10.63 2.81
CA ILE A 74 -60.90 -9.53 1.85
C ILE A 74 -59.85 -9.75 0.75
N SER A 75 -59.90 -8.93 -0.29
CA SER A 75 -58.83 -8.83 -1.28
C SER A 75 -58.14 -7.49 -1.15
N GLY A 76 -56.81 -7.50 -1.12
CA GLY A 76 -56.02 -6.29 -1.31
C GLY A 76 -56.15 -5.78 -2.74
N VAL A 77 -55.65 -4.57 -2.99
CA VAL A 77 -55.61 -3.98 -4.34
C VAL A 77 -54.91 -4.92 -5.32
N GLY A 78 -53.75 -5.47 -4.95
CA GLY A 78 -53.05 -6.50 -5.70
C GLY A 78 -52.83 -7.75 -4.85
N TRP A 79 -53.83 -8.61 -4.82
CA TRP A 79 -53.89 -9.81 -3.98
C TRP A 79 -52.86 -10.91 -4.28
N ASN A 80 -52.16 -10.82 -5.42
CA ASN A 80 -51.06 -11.70 -5.81
C ASN A 80 -49.69 -10.99 -5.76
N LEU A 81 -49.62 -9.79 -5.17
CA LEU A 81 -48.37 -9.06 -4.95
C LEU A 81 -47.57 -9.64 -3.77
N SER A 82 -46.25 -9.49 -3.83
CA SER A 82 -45.43 -9.71 -2.65
C SER A 82 -45.46 -8.50 -1.72
N HIS A 83 -45.39 -8.76 -0.42
CA HIS A 83 -45.32 -7.71 0.60
C HIS A 83 -44.22 -8.01 1.61
N ARG A 84 -43.56 -6.96 2.07
CA ARG A 84 -42.50 -7.02 3.08
C ARG A 84 -42.85 -6.11 4.23
N MET A 85 -42.83 -6.61 5.46
CA MET A 85 -43.02 -5.76 6.64
C MET A 85 -41.69 -5.17 7.09
N LEU A 86 -41.61 -3.84 7.12
CA LEU A 86 -40.52 -3.08 7.70
C LEU A 86 -41.04 -2.46 8.99
N ARG A 87 -40.81 -3.11 10.13
CA ARG A 87 -41.35 -2.66 11.42
C ARG A 87 -40.59 -1.42 11.90
N VAL A 88 -41.29 -0.30 12.09
CA VAL A 88 -40.69 1.03 12.38
C VAL A 88 -40.80 1.48 13.83
N SER A 89 -41.40 0.66 14.69
CA SER A 89 -41.55 0.99 16.11
C SER A 89 -41.41 -0.27 16.97
N ASN A 90 -40.95 -0.07 18.20
CA ASN A 90 -40.99 -1.05 19.29
C ASN A 90 -41.91 -0.57 20.44
N LEU A 91 -42.60 0.56 20.25
CA LEU A 91 -43.49 1.16 21.24
C LEU A 91 -44.91 0.65 21.03
N THR A 92 -45.58 0.18 22.08
CA THR A 92 -46.97 -0.31 22.01
C THR A 92 -47.98 0.76 21.55
N THR A 93 -47.61 2.04 21.57
CA THR A 93 -48.41 3.14 21.01
C THR A 93 -48.40 3.19 19.49
N GLY A 94 -47.47 2.50 18.83
CA GLY A 94 -47.27 2.57 17.38
C GLY A 94 -46.51 3.81 16.91
N ASN A 95 -46.07 4.71 17.79
CA ASN A 95 -45.32 5.90 17.38
C ASN A 95 -43.94 5.52 16.82
N ALA A 96 -43.50 6.18 15.75
CA ALA A 96 -42.21 5.96 15.11
C ALA A 96 -41.46 7.28 14.93
N PHE A 97 -40.12 7.23 14.96
CA PHE A 97 -39.29 8.39 14.61
C PHE A 97 -39.23 8.54 13.09
N LEU A 98 -39.19 9.79 12.62
CA LEU A 98 -39.07 10.08 11.18
C LEU A 98 -37.82 9.43 10.57
N SER A 99 -36.69 9.45 11.28
CA SER A 99 -35.45 8.81 10.85
C SER A 99 -35.61 7.29 10.66
N THR A 100 -36.39 6.63 11.52
CA THR A 100 -36.66 5.19 11.41
C THR A 100 -37.58 4.88 10.22
N LEU A 101 -38.59 5.71 9.97
CA LEU A 101 -39.46 5.58 8.78
C LEU A 101 -38.64 5.72 7.49
N GLN A 102 -37.78 6.73 7.42
CA GLN A 102 -36.90 6.95 6.28
C GLN A 102 -35.88 5.82 6.10
N HIS A 103 -35.31 5.33 7.20
CA HIS A 103 -34.41 4.16 7.18
C HIS A 103 -35.11 2.93 6.63
N ALA A 104 -36.29 2.59 7.16
CA ALA A 104 -37.11 1.48 6.69
C ALA A 104 -37.44 1.58 5.20
N ALA A 105 -37.82 2.78 4.73
CA ALA A 105 -38.14 3.02 3.33
C ALA A 105 -36.93 2.81 2.41
N ARG A 106 -35.74 3.29 2.79
CA ARG A 106 -34.50 3.04 2.03
C ARG A 106 -34.16 1.55 2.02
N THR A 107 -34.15 0.92 3.19
CA THR A 107 -33.80 -0.50 3.34
C THR A 107 -34.74 -1.40 2.52
N SER A 108 -36.04 -1.09 2.46
CA SER A 108 -37.01 -1.77 1.59
C SER A 108 -36.52 -1.84 0.13
N ILE A 109 -36.21 -0.68 -0.46
CA ILE A 109 -35.82 -0.58 -1.87
C ILE A 109 -34.42 -1.14 -2.12
N GLU A 110 -33.49 -0.93 -1.20
CA GLU A 110 -32.15 -1.53 -1.23
C GLU A 110 -32.20 -3.07 -1.26
N ASN A 111 -33.28 -3.66 -0.75
CA ASN A 111 -33.51 -5.11 -0.71
C ASN A 111 -34.50 -5.60 -1.77
N GLY A 112 -34.69 -4.81 -2.83
CA GLY A 112 -35.37 -5.23 -4.05
C GLY A 112 -36.87 -4.97 -4.08
N ASP A 113 -37.45 -4.36 -3.05
CA ASP A 113 -38.84 -3.92 -3.11
C ASP A 113 -38.97 -2.77 -4.12
N ARG A 114 -40.08 -2.70 -4.85
CA ARG A 114 -40.31 -1.65 -5.87
C ARG A 114 -40.95 -0.40 -5.27
N ILE A 115 -41.66 -0.54 -4.15
CA ILE A 115 -42.39 0.52 -3.49
C ILE A 115 -42.11 0.46 -1.99
N ALA A 116 -41.83 1.61 -1.39
CA ALA A 116 -41.86 1.81 0.05
C ALA A 116 -43.14 2.59 0.40
N ASN A 117 -44.05 1.97 1.14
CA ASN A 117 -45.28 2.58 1.63
C ASN A 117 -45.12 3.01 3.08
N VAL A 118 -45.21 4.32 3.33
CA VAL A 118 -45.15 4.92 4.66
C VAL A 118 -46.52 5.48 5.03
N SER A 119 -47.26 4.72 5.83
CA SER A 119 -48.61 5.09 6.30
C SER A 119 -48.58 5.89 7.61
N TYR A 120 -47.70 6.88 7.70
CA TYR A 120 -47.52 7.75 8.89
C TYR A 120 -47.67 9.23 8.55
N ALA A 121 -47.93 10.07 9.56
CA ALA A 121 -47.83 11.53 9.41
C ALA A 121 -46.35 11.98 9.30
N GLY A 122 -46.12 13.27 9.02
CA GLY A 122 -44.77 13.87 8.97
C GLY A 122 -44.16 13.98 7.57
N VAL A 123 -44.99 13.87 6.54
CA VAL A 123 -44.61 13.98 5.12
C VAL A 123 -43.97 15.32 4.75
N ASN A 124 -44.38 16.41 5.41
CA ASN A 124 -43.94 17.79 5.17
C ASN A 124 -42.49 18.12 5.60
N ASN A 125 -41.68 17.11 5.93
CA ASN A 125 -40.27 17.30 6.28
C ASN A 125 -39.38 17.19 5.03
N ALA A 126 -38.53 18.19 4.79
CA ALA A 126 -37.62 18.22 3.63
C ALA A 126 -36.70 16.98 3.51
N SER A 127 -36.35 16.33 4.62
CA SER A 127 -35.55 15.10 4.60
C SER A 127 -36.26 13.88 3.96
N ASN A 128 -37.59 13.93 3.86
CA ASN A 128 -38.35 12.92 3.10
C ASN A 128 -38.08 13.07 1.60
N LEU A 129 -37.89 14.29 1.09
CA LEU A 129 -37.57 14.52 -0.32
C LEU A 129 -36.20 13.92 -0.66
N THR A 130 -35.19 14.12 0.19
CA THR A 130 -33.88 13.46 0.03
C THR A 130 -34.01 11.93 0.02
N THR A 131 -34.87 11.38 0.88
CA THR A 131 -35.12 9.93 0.93
C THR A 131 -35.83 9.46 -0.34
N ALA A 132 -36.81 10.22 -0.84
CA ALA A 132 -37.54 9.94 -2.07
C ALA A 132 -36.60 9.97 -3.29
N SER A 133 -35.73 10.97 -3.42
CA SER A 133 -34.75 11.06 -4.51
C SER A 133 -33.72 9.92 -4.47
N TYR A 134 -33.30 9.50 -3.28
CA TYR A 134 -32.45 8.32 -3.15
C TYR A 134 -33.18 7.04 -3.61
N ILE A 135 -34.40 6.81 -3.12
CA ILE A 135 -35.25 5.69 -3.54
C ILE A 135 -35.49 5.71 -5.07
N ARG A 136 -35.73 6.89 -5.63
CA ARG A 136 -35.88 7.11 -7.08
C ARG A 136 -34.64 6.68 -7.85
N SER A 137 -33.45 7.03 -7.36
CA SER A 137 -32.17 6.65 -7.98
C SER A 137 -31.93 5.13 -8.01
N LEU A 138 -32.53 4.40 -7.06
CA LEU A 138 -32.54 2.93 -7.03
C LEU A 138 -33.64 2.33 -7.91
N GLY A 139 -34.52 3.14 -8.49
CA GLY A 139 -35.61 2.70 -9.35
C GLY A 139 -36.86 2.26 -8.59
N GLY A 140 -37.07 2.79 -7.39
CA GLY A 140 -38.28 2.56 -6.58
C GLY A 140 -39.16 3.80 -6.44
N LEU A 141 -40.34 3.62 -5.83
CA LEU A 141 -41.27 4.70 -5.44
C LEU A 141 -41.40 4.80 -3.92
N LEU A 142 -41.44 6.02 -3.40
CA LEU A 142 -41.83 6.30 -2.01
C LEU A 142 -43.24 6.87 -2.00
N VAL A 143 -44.16 6.16 -1.34
CA VAL A 143 -45.56 6.57 -1.16
C VAL A 143 -45.79 6.90 0.30
N TRP A 144 -46.36 8.06 0.59
CA TRP A 144 -46.53 8.58 1.95
C TRP A 144 -47.94 9.14 2.18
N ALA A 145 -48.54 8.85 3.33
CA ALA A 145 -49.84 9.38 3.71
C ALA A 145 -49.81 10.90 4.00
N ALA A 146 -50.77 11.67 3.49
CA ALA A 146 -50.82 13.14 3.65
C ALA A 146 -50.99 13.58 5.13
N GLY A 147 -51.61 12.76 5.97
CA GLY A 147 -51.87 13.01 7.38
C GLY A 147 -53.33 13.37 7.65
N ASN A 148 -53.72 13.29 8.93
CA ASN A 148 -55.12 13.23 9.38
C ASN A 148 -55.55 14.46 10.21
N ASN A 149 -55.09 15.67 9.88
CA ASN A 149 -55.40 16.90 10.65
C ASN A 149 -56.37 17.86 9.96
N GLY A 150 -56.75 17.61 8.70
CA GLY A 150 -57.58 18.51 7.89
C GLY A 150 -56.87 19.83 7.55
N PHE A 151 -55.53 19.84 7.58
CA PHE A 151 -54.74 21.04 7.37
C PHE A 151 -54.44 21.25 5.88
N ASN A 152 -54.54 22.52 5.44
CA ASN A 152 -54.07 22.97 4.14
C ASN A 152 -52.58 23.33 4.22
N TYR A 153 -51.72 22.61 3.50
CA TYR A 153 -50.30 22.92 3.40
C TYR A 153 -49.95 23.38 1.98
N SER A 154 -49.38 24.58 1.85
CA SER A 154 -49.00 25.19 0.57
C SER A 154 -47.49 25.29 0.35
N GLY A 155 -46.68 24.69 1.24
CA GLY A 155 -45.22 24.94 1.30
C GLY A 155 -44.35 24.16 0.31
N SER A 156 -44.85 23.07 -0.27
CA SER A 156 -44.14 22.23 -1.24
C SER A 156 -45.01 21.94 -2.46
N ASP A 157 -44.37 21.85 -3.62
CA ASP A 157 -45.01 21.60 -4.92
C ASP A 157 -44.95 20.10 -5.25
N ARG A 158 -46.13 19.47 -5.39
CA ARG A 158 -46.31 18.04 -5.72
C ARG A 158 -45.60 17.56 -6.99
N ASP A 159 -45.24 18.47 -7.89
CA ASP A 159 -44.57 18.13 -9.15
C ASP A 159 -43.07 18.42 -9.12
N ALA A 160 -42.57 19.04 -8.04
CA ALA A 160 -41.16 19.34 -7.83
C ALA A 160 -40.45 18.33 -6.93
N ASP A 161 -41.09 17.19 -6.61
CA ASP A 161 -40.52 16.17 -5.76
C ASP A 161 -40.71 14.72 -6.27
N ASP A 162 -39.89 13.82 -5.71
CA ASP A 162 -39.90 12.39 -6.01
C ASP A 162 -40.88 11.60 -5.13
N LEU A 163 -41.67 12.28 -4.29
CA LEU A 163 -42.44 11.72 -3.18
C LEU A 163 -43.92 11.67 -3.53
N LEU A 164 -44.54 10.47 -3.55
CA LEU A 164 -45.97 10.35 -3.80
C LEU A 164 -46.77 10.53 -2.51
N VAL A 165 -47.45 11.66 -2.38
CA VAL A 165 -48.27 12.01 -1.22
C VAL A 165 -49.76 11.74 -1.49
N VAL A 166 -50.39 10.98 -0.60
CA VAL A 166 -51.75 10.48 -0.80
C VAL A 166 -52.73 11.00 0.26
N GLY A 167 -53.73 11.75 -0.20
CA GLY A 167 -54.89 12.18 0.60
C GLY A 167 -56.01 11.13 0.59
N ALA A 168 -57.06 11.35 1.40
CA ALA A 168 -58.16 10.41 1.58
C ALA A 168 -59.51 10.97 1.10
N THR A 169 -60.29 10.16 0.38
CA THR A 169 -61.71 10.42 0.10
C THR A 169 -62.64 9.51 0.90
N ASP A 170 -63.90 9.93 1.02
CA ASP A 170 -65.01 9.09 1.45
C ASP A 170 -65.72 8.38 0.28
N LEU A 171 -66.76 7.60 0.59
CA LEU A 171 -67.55 6.83 -0.39
C LEU A 171 -68.24 7.72 -1.43
N GLY A 172 -68.47 9.00 -1.12
CA GLY A 172 -69.08 9.97 -2.03
C GLY A 172 -68.06 10.74 -2.85
N ASP A 173 -66.79 10.33 -2.86
CA ASP A 173 -65.66 11.04 -3.46
C ASP A 173 -65.44 12.46 -2.90
N ASN A 174 -65.96 12.75 -1.71
CA ASN A 174 -65.61 13.97 -1.00
C ASN A 174 -64.26 13.79 -0.33
N LEU A 175 -63.49 14.88 -0.21
CA LEU A 175 -62.28 14.87 0.61
C LEU A 175 -62.69 14.53 2.06
N ALA A 176 -62.04 13.52 2.65
CA ALA A 176 -62.29 13.17 4.03
C ALA A 176 -61.95 14.35 4.94
N SER A 177 -62.80 14.65 5.93
CA SER A 177 -62.64 15.85 6.76
C SER A 177 -61.32 15.93 7.53
N PHE A 178 -60.69 14.78 7.79
CA PHE A 178 -59.38 14.69 8.41
C PHE A 178 -58.22 14.76 7.40
N SER A 179 -58.44 14.55 6.11
CA SER A 179 -57.34 14.50 5.14
C SER A 179 -56.65 15.86 5.08
N ASN A 180 -55.34 15.88 5.30
CA ASN A 180 -54.54 17.02 4.90
C ASN A 180 -54.60 17.16 3.36
N TYR A 181 -54.53 18.39 2.90
CA TYR A 181 -54.63 18.77 1.49
C TYR A 181 -53.72 19.98 1.21
N GLY A 182 -53.58 20.35 -0.06
CA GLY A 182 -52.78 21.49 -0.50
C GLY A 182 -51.80 21.13 -1.61
N ALA A 183 -50.91 22.07 -1.94
CA ALA A 183 -49.96 21.97 -3.06
C ALA A 183 -49.08 20.70 -3.03
N PHE A 184 -48.87 20.11 -1.86
CA PHE A 184 -48.02 18.94 -1.65
C PHE A 184 -48.70 17.58 -1.87
N VAL A 185 -50.03 17.52 -2.01
CA VAL A 185 -50.75 16.25 -2.24
C VAL A 185 -50.78 15.94 -3.73
N ASP A 186 -50.21 14.81 -4.13
CA ASP A 186 -50.22 14.36 -5.51
C ASP A 186 -51.61 13.87 -5.94
N LEU A 187 -52.25 13.04 -5.14
CA LEU A 187 -53.55 12.47 -5.47
C LEU A 187 -54.27 11.97 -4.23
N VAL A 188 -55.52 11.55 -4.40
CA VAL A 188 -56.31 10.94 -3.34
C VAL A 188 -56.70 9.51 -3.65
N ALA A 189 -57.02 8.75 -2.61
CA ALA A 189 -57.63 7.43 -2.73
C ALA A 189 -58.65 7.22 -1.60
N PRO A 190 -59.54 6.21 -1.71
CA PRO A 190 -60.47 5.90 -0.63
C PRO A 190 -59.74 5.68 0.70
N GLY A 191 -60.14 6.43 1.73
CA GLY A 191 -59.53 6.35 3.06
C GLY A 191 -60.53 6.40 4.21
N VAL A 192 -61.83 6.34 3.93
CA VAL A 192 -62.91 6.26 4.93
C VAL A 192 -63.71 4.99 4.70
N GLY A 193 -63.96 4.23 5.77
CA GLY A 193 -64.73 3.00 5.72
C GLY A 193 -63.96 1.81 5.12
N ILE A 194 -62.63 1.80 5.21
CA ILE A 194 -61.81 0.77 4.57
C ILE A 194 -61.85 -0.52 5.38
N TYR A 195 -62.50 -1.55 4.85
CA TYR A 195 -62.54 -2.87 5.46
C TYR A 195 -61.28 -3.67 5.10
N THR A 196 -60.50 -4.06 6.10
CA THR A 196 -59.19 -4.70 5.93
C THR A 196 -58.87 -5.70 7.05
N THR A 197 -57.76 -6.42 6.91
CA THR A 197 -57.24 -7.39 7.89
C THR A 197 -56.92 -6.73 9.24
N ASN A 198 -56.87 -7.50 10.30
CA ASN A 198 -56.62 -7.00 11.65
C ASN A 198 -55.76 -8.00 12.43
N SER A 199 -55.08 -7.56 13.50
CA SER A 199 -54.12 -8.41 14.21
C SER A 199 -54.61 -9.01 15.54
N PHE A 200 -55.93 -9.02 15.79
CA PHE A 200 -56.48 -9.66 17.00
C PHE A 200 -56.48 -11.18 16.90
N ALA A 201 -56.76 -11.72 15.71
CA ALA A 201 -56.71 -13.14 15.41
C ALA A 201 -56.38 -13.35 13.93
N SER A 202 -55.98 -14.58 13.57
CA SER A 202 -55.60 -14.94 12.20
C SER A 202 -56.71 -14.77 11.16
N ASN A 203 -57.98 -14.66 11.57
CA ASN A 203 -59.15 -14.47 10.72
C ASN A 203 -59.94 -13.21 11.11
N SER A 204 -59.25 -12.19 11.63
CA SER A 204 -59.89 -10.98 12.14
C SER A 204 -59.80 -9.82 11.14
N TYR A 205 -60.90 -9.09 10.98
CA TYR A 205 -61.02 -7.98 10.03
C TYR A 205 -61.66 -6.78 10.74
N THR A 206 -61.43 -5.59 10.22
CA THR A 206 -61.98 -4.35 10.78
C THR A 206 -62.13 -3.28 9.73
N THR A 207 -63.00 -2.32 10.01
CA THR A 207 -63.08 -1.06 9.26
C THR A 207 -62.09 -0.06 9.87
N ALA A 208 -61.44 0.74 9.03
CA ALA A 208 -60.51 1.77 9.46
C ALA A 208 -60.52 3.00 8.55
N ASP A 209 -60.22 4.17 9.14
CA ASP A 209 -60.23 5.47 8.48
C ASP A 209 -58.86 6.16 8.62
N GLY A 210 -58.43 6.85 7.58
CA GLY A 210 -57.18 7.60 7.56
C GLY A 210 -56.53 7.67 6.18
N THR A 211 -55.72 8.70 5.94
CA THR A 211 -54.81 8.75 4.77
C THR A 211 -53.81 7.58 4.79
N SER A 212 -53.58 6.99 5.97
CA SER A 212 -52.79 5.77 6.15
C SER A 212 -53.39 4.52 5.51
N TYR A 213 -54.67 4.56 5.11
CA TYR A 213 -55.34 3.51 4.33
C TYR A 213 -55.56 3.90 2.87
N ALA A 214 -55.45 5.18 2.52
CA ALA A 214 -55.44 5.66 1.13
C ALA A 214 -54.06 5.43 0.47
N ALA A 215 -52.97 5.76 1.16
CA ALA A 215 -51.60 5.53 0.69
C ALA A 215 -51.31 4.08 0.24
N PRO A 216 -51.66 3.03 1.01
CA PRO A 216 -51.46 1.65 0.59
C PRO A 216 -52.29 1.27 -0.65
N MET A 217 -53.46 1.89 -0.87
CA MET A 217 -54.20 1.65 -2.12
C MET A 217 -53.40 2.13 -3.34
N VAL A 218 -52.83 3.33 -3.25
CA VAL A 218 -51.98 3.90 -4.31
C VAL A 218 -50.74 3.05 -4.52
N SER A 219 -50.11 2.58 -3.45
CA SER A 219 -48.98 1.62 -3.53
C SER A 219 -49.38 0.34 -4.27
N GLY A 220 -50.55 -0.22 -3.98
CA GLY A 220 -51.09 -1.38 -4.71
C GLY A 220 -51.32 -1.08 -6.19
N ILE A 221 -51.90 0.07 -6.54
CA ILE A 221 -52.12 0.47 -7.94
C ILE A 221 -50.79 0.60 -8.69
N CYS A 222 -49.78 1.25 -8.10
CA CYS A 222 -48.44 1.36 -8.68
C CYS A 222 -47.81 -0.02 -8.92
N ALA A 223 -47.95 -0.93 -7.96
CA ALA A 223 -47.46 -2.30 -8.09
C ALA A 223 -48.18 -3.09 -9.19
N LEU A 224 -49.47 -2.84 -9.42
CA LEU A 224 -50.21 -3.45 -10.53
C LEU A 224 -49.78 -2.89 -11.89
N ILE A 225 -49.51 -1.58 -11.99
CA ILE A 225 -48.93 -0.99 -13.21
C ILE A 225 -47.61 -1.67 -13.55
N TRP A 226 -46.73 -1.88 -12.57
CA TRP A 226 -45.49 -2.61 -12.77
C TRP A 226 -45.68 -4.11 -13.02
N SER A 227 -46.70 -4.73 -12.43
CA SER A 227 -47.02 -6.13 -12.71
C SER A 227 -47.38 -6.32 -14.19
N ARG A 228 -48.09 -5.36 -14.78
CA ARG A 228 -48.38 -5.32 -16.23
C ARG A 228 -47.15 -5.03 -17.06
N ARG A 229 -46.34 -4.06 -16.62
CA ARG A 229 -45.21 -3.49 -17.37
C ARG A 229 -43.97 -3.38 -16.47
N PRO A 230 -43.23 -4.48 -16.24
CA PRO A 230 -42.17 -4.54 -15.22
C PRO A 230 -40.92 -3.70 -15.52
N ASN A 231 -40.81 -3.23 -16.78
CA ASN A 231 -39.66 -2.45 -17.27
C ASN A 231 -39.90 -0.93 -17.23
N LEU A 232 -41.08 -0.46 -16.83
CA LEU A 232 -41.33 0.98 -16.67
C LEU A 232 -40.42 1.56 -15.58
N SER A 233 -39.93 2.77 -15.80
CA SER A 233 -39.26 3.53 -14.75
C SER A 233 -40.28 3.97 -13.68
N PRO A 234 -39.84 4.30 -12.46
CA PRO A 234 -40.71 4.91 -11.45
C PRO A 234 -41.46 6.14 -11.96
N ASP A 235 -40.84 6.97 -12.80
CA ASP A 235 -41.45 8.18 -13.35
C ASP A 235 -42.53 7.86 -14.37
N ASP A 236 -42.39 6.77 -15.12
CA ASP A 236 -43.43 6.29 -16.02
C ASP A 236 -44.65 5.81 -15.24
N VAL A 237 -44.43 5.07 -14.15
CA VAL A 237 -45.52 4.62 -13.26
C VAL A 237 -46.22 5.80 -12.60
N GLN A 238 -45.47 6.76 -12.06
CA GLN A 238 -46.03 7.97 -11.48
C GLN A 238 -46.78 8.81 -12.52
N PHE A 239 -46.25 8.93 -13.74
CA PHE A 239 -46.92 9.61 -14.84
C PHE A 239 -48.27 8.97 -15.16
N ILE A 240 -48.31 7.63 -15.31
CA ILE A 240 -49.54 6.88 -15.54
C ILE A 240 -50.52 7.15 -14.40
N LEU A 241 -50.11 6.93 -13.15
CA LEU A 241 -50.95 7.09 -11.97
C LEU A 241 -51.60 8.49 -11.93
N LYS A 242 -50.78 9.53 -12.05
CA LYS A 242 -51.22 10.94 -12.00
C LYS A 242 -52.16 11.27 -13.16
N ARG A 243 -51.82 10.87 -14.38
CA ARG A 243 -52.61 11.23 -15.58
C ARG A 243 -53.86 10.40 -15.77
N SER A 244 -53.91 9.21 -15.21
CA SER A 244 -55.08 8.35 -15.28
C SER A 244 -56.08 8.61 -14.15
N ALA A 245 -55.72 9.43 -13.16
CA ALA A 245 -56.58 9.77 -12.04
C ALA A 245 -57.93 10.33 -12.49
N HIS A 246 -58.97 9.99 -11.74
CA HIS A 246 -60.30 10.55 -11.91
C HIS A 246 -60.32 11.96 -11.31
N ASP A 247 -60.30 12.96 -12.17
CA ASP A 247 -60.38 14.38 -11.83
C ASP A 247 -61.63 14.67 -10.96
N LEU A 248 -61.39 15.21 -9.76
CA LEU A 248 -62.39 15.54 -8.76
C LEU A 248 -62.20 16.99 -8.35
N GLY A 249 -63.29 17.69 -8.02
CA GLY A 249 -63.21 19.08 -7.60
C GLY A 249 -63.14 20.04 -8.80
N THR A 250 -62.10 20.86 -8.86
CA THR A 250 -61.94 21.86 -9.93
C THR A 250 -61.29 21.18 -11.13
N PRO A 251 -61.79 21.40 -12.37
CA PRO A 251 -61.22 20.75 -13.54
C PRO A 251 -59.70 20.93 -13.66
N GLY A 252 -58.99 19.82 -13.77
CA GLY A 252 -57.53 19.76 -13.79
C GLY A 252 -56.92 19.52 -12.41
N VAL A 253 -55.63 19.82 -12.29
CA VAL A 253 -54.90 19.62 -11.04
C VAL A 253 -55.28 20.72 -10.04
N ASP A 254 -55.71 20.35 -8.83
CA ASP A 254 -56.13 21.30 -7.79
C ASP A 254 -55.59 20.97 -6.39
N ASP A 255 -55.63 21.94 -5.48
CA ASP A 255 -55.06 21.81 -4.12
C ASP A 255 -55.90 20.99 -3.14
N VAL A 256 -57.06 20.49 -3.55
CA VAL A 256 -57.93 19.67 -2.71
C VAL A 256 -57.69 18.20 -2.99
N PHE A 257 -57.68 17.81 -4.27
CA PHE A 257 -57.62 16.42 -4.72
C PHE A 257 -56.33 16.07 -5.46
N GLY A 258 -55.42 17.02 -5.67
CA GLY A 258 -54.21 16.75 -6.43
C GLY A 258 -54.54 16.59 -7.91
N TYR A 259 -54.08 15.48 -8.49
CA TYR A 259 -54.47 15.00 -9.81
C TYR A 259 -55.86 14.34 -9.84
N GLY A 260 -56.51 14.16 -8.69
CA GLY A 260 -57.79 13.48 -8.54
C GLY A 260 -57.68 12.15 -7.80
N ARG A 261 -58.73 11.33 -7.86
CA ARG A 261 -58.74 10.00 -7.22
C ARG A 261 -58.03 8.98 -8.09
N ALA A 262 -57.17 8.16 -7.49
CA ALA A 262 -56.53 7.03 -8.18
C ALA A 262 -57.57 6.13 -8.89
N ASP A 263 -57.30 5.78 -10.15
CA ASP A 263 -58.17 4.95 -10.99
C ASP A 263 -57.33 3.86 -11.67
N LEU A 264 -57.50 2.62 -11.19
CA LEU A 264 -56.71 1.47 -11.63
C LEU A 264 -57.02 1.06 -13.07
N GLU A 265 -58.29 1.09 -13.47
CA GLU A 265 -58.70 0.67 -14.82
C GLU A 265 -58.09 1.62 -15.85
N ARG A 266 -58.21 2.93 -15.61
CA ARG A 266 -57.59 3.94 -16.46
C ARG A 266 -56.07 3.80 -16.46
N ALA A 267 -55.45 3.57 -15.29
CA ALA A 267 -54.00 3.40 -15.18
C ALA A 267 -53.46 2.23 -16.01
N LEU A 268 -54.13 1.06 -15.96
CA LEU A 268 -53.69 -0.12 -16.72
C LEU A 268 -53.92 0.03 -18.22
N SER A 269 -54.86 0.87 -18.65
CA SER A 269 -55.11 1.17 -20.06
C SER A 269 -54.22 2.27 -20.64
N MET A 270 -53.55 3.05 -19.79
CA MET A 270 -52.81 4.24 -20.22
C MET A 270 -51.40 3.90 -20.74
N ASP A 271 -51.06 4.46 -21.90
CA ASP A 271 -49.70 4.40 -22.45
C ASP A 271 -48.75 5.34 -21.69
N ALA A 272 -47.53 4.86 -21.42
CA ALA A 272 -46.46 5.65 -20.81
C ALA A 272 -45.63 6.42 -21.84
N THR A 273 -45.79 6.13 -23.14
CA THR A 273 -44.99 6.74 -24.20
C THR A 273 -45.21 8.25 -24.25
N ARG A 274 -44.13 9.00 -24.02
CA ARG A 274 -44.04 10.47 -24.08
C ARG A 274 -42.64 10.86 -24.53
N THR A 275 -42.39 12.12 -24.87
CA THR A 275 -41.02 12.56 -25.15
C THR A 275 -40.10 12.14 -23.99
N PRO A 276 -38.97 11.46 -24.26
CA PRO A 276 -38.13 10.92 -23.21
C PRO A 276 -37.57 12.02 -22.30
N GLN A 277 -37.28 11.66 -21.06
CA GLN A 277 -36.46 12.45 -20.16
C GLN A 277 -35.25 11.60 -19.79
N ALA A 278 -34.07 12.02 -20.25
CA ALA A 278 -32.84 11.28 -20.02
C ALA A 278 -32.42 11.39 -18.55
N ASP A 279 -32.08 10.26 -17.94
CA ASP A 279 -31.51 10.19 -16.60
C ASP A 279 -30.59 8.97 -16.47
N PHE A 280 -29.54 9.06 -15.65
CA PHE A 280 -28.66 7.94 -15.35
C PHE A 280 -27.96 8.06 -13.99
N SER A 281 -27.43 6.94 -13.54
CA SER A 281 -26.46 6.86 -12.45
C SER A 281 -25.19 6.10 -12.86
N ALA A 282 -24.09 6.36 -12.14
CA ALA A 282 -22.79 5.72 -12.32
C ALA A 282 -22.31 5.15 -10.99
N THR A 283 -21.85 3.90 -10.97
CA THR A 283 -21.37 3.25 -9.73
C THR A 283 -20.17 2.34 -10.00
N PRO A 284 -19.04 2.53 -9.30
CA PRO A 284 -18.74 3.67 -8.43
C PRO A 284 -18.55 4.98 -9.24
N SER A 285 -18.87 6.13 -8.64
CA SER A 285 -18.63 7.44 -9.26
C SER A 285 -17.23 8.00 -8.97
N SER A 286 -16.45 7.34 -8.11
CA SER A 286 -15.04 7.66 -7.92
C SER A 286 -14.20 6.45 -7.54
N GLY A 287 -12.90 6.52 -7.80
CA GLY A 287 -11.96 5.46 -7.44
C GLY A 287 -10.60 5.60 -8.13
N ARG A 288 -9.77 4.57 -7.99
CA ARG A 288 -8.40 4.56 -8.54
C ARG A 288 -8.38 4.06 -9.98
N SER A 289 -7.44 4.57 -10.76
CA SER A 289 -7.19 4.03 -12.11
C SER A 289 -6.57 2.63 -12.06
N PRO A 290 -6.99 1.68 -12.93
CA PRO A 290 -8.14 1.75 -13.82
C PRO A 290 -9.46 1.57 -13.04
N LEU A 291 -10.46 2.42 -13.33
CA LEU A 291 -11.75 2.38 -12.65
C LEU A 291 -12.84 1.77 -13.55
N ALA A 292 -13.35 0.60 -13.17
CA ALA A 292 -14.52 0.00 -13.80
C ALA A 292 -15.79 0.60 -13.20
N VAL A 293 -16.64 1.21 -14.04
CA VAL A 293 -17.88 1.87 -13.67
C VAL A 293 -19.05 1.21 -14.39
N ARG A 294 -20.11 0.90 -13.65
CA ARG A 294 -21.38 0.47 -14.20
C ARG A 294 -22.33 1.65 -14.29
N PHE A 295 -22.87 1.87 -15.48
CA PHE A 295 -23.89 2.88 -15.73
C PHE A 295 -25.27 2.23 -15.73
N ARG A 296 -26.24 2.92 -15.14
CA ARG A 296 -27.64 2.52 -15.14
C ARG A 296 -28.49 3.61 -15.75
N ASP A 297 -29.28 3.26 -16.74
CA ASP A 297 -30.32 4.11 -17.30
C ASP A 297 -31.46 4.27 -16.28
N LEU A 298 -31.81 5.52 -16.01
CA LEU A 298 -32.95 5.92 -15.17
C LEU A 298 -33.97 6.72 -15.98
N SER A 299 -33.82 6.78 -17.30
CA SER A 299 -34.64 7.61 -18.17
C SER A 299 -36.12 7.19 -18.14
N SER A 300 -36.99 8.15 -18.44
CA SER A 300 -38.43 7.96 -18.53
C SER A 300 -38.97 8.32 -19.91
N GLY A 301 -40.24 8.01 -20.17
CA GLY A 301 -40.89 8.12 -21.47
C GLY A 301 -40.64 6.92 -22.38
N VAL A 302 -40.38 5.74 -21.83
CA VAL A 302 -40.24 4.48 -22.61
C VAL A 302 -39.23 4.60 -23.77
N PRO A 303 -37.94 4.89 -23.48
CA PRO A 303 -36.92 5.00 -24.52
C PRO A 303 -36.71 3.67 -25.26
N THR A 304 -36.46 3.77 -26.57
CA THR A 304 -36.22 2.61 -27.44
C THR A 304 -34.78 2.52 -27.95
N SER A 305 -33.95 3.54 -27.69
CA SER A 305 -32.53 3.57 -28.04
C SER A 305 -31.73 4.47 -27.10
N TRP A 306 -30.45 4.13 -26.90
CA TRP A 306 -29.52 4.80 -26.00
C TRP A 306 -28.22 5.13 -26.75
N SER A 307 -27.61 6.26 -26.38
CA SER A 307 -26.28 6.67 -26.84
C SER A 307 -25.54 7.32 -25.68
N TRP A 308 -24.49 6.64 -25.23
CA TRP A 308 -23.60 7.08 -24.16
C TRP A 308 -22.34 7.70 -24.74
N ASP A 309 -21.93 8.82 -24.17
CA ASP A 309 -20.60 9.40 -24.29
C ASP A 309 -19.97 9.43 -22.89
N PHE A 310 -18.89 8.68 -22.70
CA PHE A 310 -18.22 8.55 -21.40
C PHE A 310 -17.24 9.70 -21.11
N GLY A 311 -17.03 10.63 -22.05
CA GLY A 311 -16.17 11.79 -21.86
C GLY A 311 -14.66 11.50 -21.98
N ASP A 312 -14.27 10.26 -22.28
CA ASP A 312 -12.90 9.84 -22.58
C ASP A 312 -12.69 9.45 -24.06
N GLY A 313 -13.71 9.71 -24.90
CA GLY A 313 -13.76 9.35 -26.31
C GLY A 313 -14.41 7.99 -26.60
N ALA A 314 -14.69 7.18 -25.58
CA ALA A 314 -15.47 5.95 -25.73
C ALA A 314 -16.99 6.22 -25.69
N ASN A 315 -17.75 5.35 -26.36
CA ASN A 315 -19.21 5.42 -26.42
C ASN A 315 -19.87 4.04 -26.29
N SER A 316 -21.18 4.01 -26.08
CA SER A 316 -21.98 2.78 -26.05
C SER A 316 -23.43 3.02 -26.46
N SER A 317 -24.08 1.99 -27.01
CA SER A 317 -25.51 1.99 -27.32
C SER A 317 -26.33 1.04 -26.44
N ALA A 318 -25.70 0.38 -25.45
CA ALA A 318 -26.40 -0.47 -24.50
C ALA A 318 -27.20 0.39 -23.52
N GLN A 319 -28.35 -0.11 -23.04
CA GLN A 319 -29.14 0.60 -22.03
C GLN A 319 -28.36 0.78 -20.72
N ASN A 320 -27.71 -0.28 -20.22
CA ASN A 320 -26.96 -0.27 -18.95
C ASN A 320 -25.50 -0.74 -19.18
N PRO A 321 -24.61 0.09 -19.75
CA PRO A 321 -23.26 -0.32 -20.08
C PRO A 321 -22.34 -0.35 -18.85
N SER A 322 -21.25 -1.11 -18.96
CA SER A 322 -20.07 -0.97 -18.11
C SER A 322 -18.93 -0.37 -18.92
N HIS A 323 -18.14 0.52 -18.31
CA HIS A 323 -16.97 1.14 -18.94
C HIS A 323 -15.78 1.18 -17.98
N THR A 324 -14.55 1.09 -18.50
CA THR A 324 -13.33 1.15 -17.69
C THR A 324 -12.49 2.36 -18.10
N TYR A 325 -12.35 3.29 -17.18
CA TYR A 325 -11.49 4.46 -17.34
C TYR A 325 -10.05 4.07 -17.00
N ALA A 326 -9.20 3.98 -18.02
CA ALA A 326 -7.80 3.56 -17.89
C ALA A 326 -6.87 4.66 -17.38
N ASN A 327 -7.28 5.92 -17.51
CA ASN A 327 -6.49 7.09 -17.12
C ASN A 327 -7.18 7.82 -15.98
N SER A 328 -6.39 8.47 -15.13
CA SER A 328 -6.90 9.40 -14.13
C SER A 328 -7.49 10.64 -14.80
N GLY A 329 -8.51 11.21 -14.18
CA GLY A 329 -9.23 12.34 -14.74
C GLY A 329 -10.62 12.52 -14.14
N ARG A 330 -11.27 13.62 -14.52
CA ARG A 330 -12.69 13.86 -14.25
C ARG A 330 -13.43 13.76 -15.57
N TYR A 331 -14.40 12.85 -15.63
CA TYR A 331 -15.10 12.51 -16.87
C TYR A 331 -16.53 13.01 -16.81
N THR A 332 -16.89 13.84 -17.79
CA THR A 332 -18.26 14.30 -18.01
C THR A 332 -18.98 13.27 -18.86
N VAL A 333 -20.06 12.69 -18.34
CA VAL A 333 -20.80 11.64 -19.02
C VAL A 333 -22.11 12.19 -19.55
N THR A 334 -22.46 11.84 -20.79
CA THR A 334 -23.73 12.18 -21.42
C THR A 334 -24.48 10.94 -21.85
N LEU A 335 -25.75 10.85 -21.48
CA LEU A 335 -26.70 9.86 -22.00
C LEU A 335 -27.72 10.57 -22.89
N THR A 336 -27.87 10.11 -24.12
CA THR A 336 -28.99 10.49 -25.00
C THR A 336 -29.91 9.29 -25.19
N VAL A 337 -31.21 9.48 -24.94
CA VAL A 337 -32.25 8.47 -25.17
C VAL A 337 -33.27 8.96 -26.18
N THR A 338 -33.80 8.05 -26.99
CA THR A 338 -34.76 8.37 -28.06
C THR A 338 -35.88 7.34 -28.10
N ASN A 339 -37.09 7.81 -28.40
CA ASN A 339 -38.24 6.99 -28.81
C ASN A 339 -38.92 7.61 -30.05
N GLU A 340 -40.08 7.09 -30.46
CA GLU A 340 -40.81 7.58 -31.63
C GLU A 340 -41.32 9.03 -31.52
N LEU A 341 -41.42 9.57 -30.30
CA LEU A 341 -41.91 10.92 -30.02
C LEU A 341 -40.77 11.95 -29.87
N GLY A 342 -39.50 11.52 -29.87
CA GLY A 342 -38.34 12.41 -29.84
C GLY A 342 -37.15 11.88 -29.04
N SER A 343 -36.19 12.77 -28.79
CA SER A 343 -34.94 12.46 -28.09
C SER A 343 -34.68 13.46 -26.95
N ALA A 344 -34.04 13.00 -25.88
CA ALA A 344 -33.54 13.85 -24.81
C ALA A 344 -32.14 13.42 -24.37
N SER A 345 -31.37 14.35 -23.82
CA SER A 345 -30.03 14.10 -23.32
C SER A 345 -29.84 14.64 -21.90
N ARG A 346 -29.11 13.88 -21.07
CA ARG A 346 -28.63 14.32 -19.75
C ARG A 346 -27.12 14.27 -19.74
N THR A 347 -26.50 15.38 -19.32
CA THR A 347 -25.07 15.49 -19.13
C THR A 347 -24.79 15.77 -17.66
N ILE A 348 -23.96 14.94 -17.03
CA ILE A 348 -23.48 15.15 -15.66
C ILE A 348 -21.99 15.45 -15.74
N ALA A 349 -21.61 16.68 -15.38
CA ALA A 349 -20.21 17.07 -15.26
C ALA A 349 -19.54 16.32 -14.10
N ASP A 350 -18.29 15.91 -14.28
CA ASP A 350 -17.52 15.12 -13.30
C ASP A 350 -18.28 13.89 -12.76
N ALA A 351 -19.12 13.26 -13.60
CA ALA A 351 -19.91 12.09 -13.23
C ALA A 351 -19.05 10.93 -12.73
N VAL A 352 -17.82 10.82 -13.24
CA VAL A 352 -16.81 9.86 -12.78
C VAL A 352 -15.50 10.58 -12.48
N GLN A 353 -14.97 10.36 -11.26
CA GLN A 353 -13.65 10.85 -10.85
C GLN A 353 -12.67 9.69 -10.67
N VAL A 354 -11.65 9.63 -11.52
CA VAL A 354 -10.56 8.66 -11.42
C VAL A 354 -9.33 9.34 -10.82
N ASP A 355 -8.99 8.97 -9.60
CA ASP A 355 -7.93 9.62 -8.83
C ASP A 355 -6.53 9.24 -9.35
N VAL A 356 -5.63 10.22 -9.34
CA VAL A 356 -4.19 10.02 -9.53
C VAL A 356 -3.59 9.52 -8.22
N ILE A 357 -2.75 8.50 -8.25
CA ILE A 357 -2.03 7.99 -7.09
C ILE A 357 -0.54 8.32 -7.17
N ALA A 358 0.17 8.25 -6.04
CA ALA A 358 1.63 8.24 -6.05
C ALA A 358 2.15 7.05 -6.89
N PRO A 359 3.26 7.20 -7.62
CA PRO A 359 3.91 6.07 -8.29
C PRO A 359 4.24 4.99 -7.27
N ALA A 360 4.15 3.72 -7.65
CA ALA A 360 4.68 2.60 -6.89
C ALA A 360 6.12 2.34 -7.36
N ALA A 361 7.10 2.78 -6.58
CA ALA A 361 8.51 2.72 -6.94
C ALA A 361 8.99 1.28 -7.10
N ASP A 362 9.74 0.97 -8.15
CA ASP A 362 10.47 -0.29 -8.28
C ASP A 362 11.63 -0.12 -9.27
N PHE A 363 12.63 -0.99 -9.22
CA PHE A 363 13.78 -0.94 -10.11
C PHE A 363 14.50 -2.27 -10.30
N VAL A 364 15.36 -2.35 -11.31
CA VAL A 364 16.35 -3.42 -11.48
C VAL A 364 17.77 -2.85 -11.56
N ALA A 365 18.74 -3.62 -11.09
CA ALA A 365 20.17 -3.30 -11.15
C ALA A 365 20.88 -4.33 -12.06
N THR A 366 21.75 -3.88 -12.96
CA THR A 366 22.45 -4.79 -13.88
C THR A 366 23.86 -4.30 -14.21
N PRO A 367 24.92 -5.11 -13.96
CA PRO A 367 24.90 -6.34 -13.17
C PRO A 367 24.59 -6.06 -11.68
N ASP A 368 24.00 -7.01 -10.97
CA ASP A 368 23.71 -6.92 -9.52
C ASP A 368 24.86 -7.48 -8.65
N SER A 369 25.90 -8.04 -9.27
CA SER A 369 27.10 -8.52 -8.59
C SER A 369 28.34 -8.52 -9.46
N GLY A 370 29.52 -8.42 -8.85
CA GLY A 370 30.80 -8.44 -9.55
C GLY A 370 31.99 -8.02 -8.69
N LEU A 371 33.15 -7.86 -9.32
CA LEU A 371 34.38 -7.44 -8.64
C LEU A 371 34.52 -5.91 -8.60
N SER A 372 35.12 -5.39 -7.54
CA SER A 372 35.47 -3.97 -7.46
C SER A 372 36.57 -3.59 -8.49
N PRO A 373 36.47 -2.44 -9.19
CA PRO A 373 35.31 -1.52 -9.21
C PRO A 373 34.18 -2.05 -10.10
N LEU A 374 32.95 -2.06 -9.58
CA LEU A 374 31.77 -2.54 -10.30
C LEU A 374 30.90 -1.36 -10.77
N THR A 375 30.70 -1.23 -12.08
CA THR A 375 29.74 -0.26 -12.64
C THR A 375 28.41 -0.94 -12.89
N VAL A 376 27.34 -0.38 -12.31
CA VAL A 376 25.98 -0.91 -12.35
C VAL A 376 25.07 0.09 -13.07
N GLN A 377 24.23 -0.41 -13.97
CA GLN A 377 23.13 0.34 -14.56
C GLN A 377 21.85 0.07 -13.78
N PHE A 378 21.19 1.12 -13.31
CA PHE A 378 19.89 1.04 -12.67
C PHE A 378 18.79 1.41 -13.66
N THR A 379 17.70 0.64 -13.65
CA THR A 379 16.53 0.88 -14.50
C THR A 379 15.29 0.99 -13.61
N ASP A 380 14.70 2.18 -13.53
CA ASP A 380 13.37 2.41 -12.99
C ASP A 380 12.31 1.53 -13.69
N THR A 381 11.54 0.79 -12.90
CA THR A 381 10.40 -0.03 -13.32
C THR A 381 9.14 0.31 -12.52
N SER A 382 9.06 1.54 -11.99
CA SER A 382 7.93 2.02 -11.22
C SER A 382 6.61 1.93 -12.01
N THR A 383 5.52 1.63 -11.31
CA THR A 383 4.18 1.47 -11.91
C THR A 383 3.13 2.36 -11.24
N GLY A 384 1.90 2.35 -11.74
CA GLY A 384 0.80 3.15 -11.18
C GLY A 384 0.86 4.61 -11.62
N GLY A 385 0.83 5.55 -10.66
CA GLY A 385 0.94 6.97 -10.98
C GLY A 385 2.19 7.26 -11.80
N VAL A 386 2.08 8.05 -12.88
CA VAL A 386 3.23 8.37 -13.73
C VAL A 386 4.25 9.17 -12.90
N PRO A 387 5.48 8.68 -12.69
CA PRO A 387 6.50 9.44 -11.97
C PRO A 387 6.92 10.67 -12.78
N THR A 388 7.11 11.79 -12.10
CA THR A 388 7.71 13.02 -12.64
C THR A 388 9.01 13.39 -11.91
N GLY A 389 9.44 12.59 -10.94
CA GLY A 389 10.68 12.77 -10.19
C GLY A 389 11.22 11.46 -9.62
N TRP A 390 12.55 11.38 -9.50
CA TRP A 390 13.28 10.23 -8.97
C TRP A 390 14.34 10.68 -7.97
N SER A 391 14.56 9.87 -6.94
CA SER A 391 15.67 10.03 -5.99
C SER A 391 16.22 8.66 -5.64
N TRP A 392 17.47 8.42 -6.01
CA TRP A 392 18.22 7.21 -5.75
C TRP A 392 19.17 7.40 -4.58
N ASP A 393 19.27 6.39 -3.73
CA ASP A 393 20.36 6.20 -2.76
C ASP A 393 21.01 4.85 -3.07
N PHE A 394 22.29 4.88 -3.42
CA PHE A 394 23.04 3.68 -3.84
C PHE A 394 23.58 2.86 -2.66
N GLY A 395 23.39 3.31 -1.41
CA GLY A 395 23.81 2.60 -0.20
C GLY A 395 25.29 2.78 0.17
N ASP A 396 26.04 3.58 -0.61
CA ASP A 396 27.44 3.94 -0.36
C ASP A 396 27.64 5.43 -0.04
N GLY A 397 26.53 6.14 0.21
CA GLY A 397 26.49 7.59 0.46
C GLY A 397 26.33 8.45 -0.79
N GLN A 398 26.30 7.86 -1.98
CA GLN A 398 26.04 8.57 -3.24
C GLN A 398 24.57 8.49 -3.66
N THR A 399 24.11 9.50 -4.39
CA THR A 399 22.70 9.65 -4.81
C THR A 399 22.57 10.09 -6.26
N SER A 400 21.37 9.95 -6.84
CA SER A 400 21.05 10.46 -8.19
C SER A 400 19.57 10.83 -8.32
N THR A 401 19.25 11.73 -9.26
CA THR A 401 17.85 12.10 -9.61
C THR A 401 17.48 11.73 -11.05
N VAL A 402 18.40 11.09 -11.79
CA VAL A 402 18.15 10.60 -13.15
C VAL A 402 17.26 9.36 -13.09
N GLN A 403 16.32 9.19 -14.03
CA GLN A 403 15.41 8.03 -14.05
C GLN A 403 16.16 6.69 -14.17
N HIS A 404 17.17 6.61 -15.05
CA HIS A 404 17.97 5.40 -15.28
C HIS A 404 19.46 5.70 -15.08
N PRO A 405 19.95 5.84 -13.84
CA PRO A 405 21.34 6.23 -13.59
C PRO A 405 22.31 5.05 -13.75
N SER A 406 23.58 5.39 -14.02
CA SER A 406 24.71 4.47 -13.85
C SER A 406 25.52 4.91 -12.64
N HIS A 407 26.02 3.95 -11.86
CA HIS A 407 26.85 4.20 -10.68
C HIS A 407 27.99 3.18 -10.56
N THR A 408 29.15 3.61 -10.05
CA THR A 408 30.34 2.75 -9.91
C THR A 408 30.72 2.60 -8.44
N TYR A 409 30.67 1.37 -7.94
CA TYR A 409 31.10 1.00 -6.61
C TYR A 409 32.59 0.63 -6.61
N THR A 410 33.41 1.40 -5.90
CA THR A 410 34.87 1.21 -5.84
C THR A 410 35.35 0.43 -4.61
N ALA A 411 34.47 0.21 -3.63
CA ALA A 411 34.76 -0.61 -2.46
C ALA A 411 33.99 -1.93 -2.54
N SER A 412 34.56 -2.99 -1.95
CA SER A 412 33.82 -4.23 -1.77
C SER A 412 32.79 -4.08 -0.66
N GLY A 413 31.62 -4.69 -0.82
CA GLY A 413 30.52 -4.58 0.13
C GLY A 413 29.20 -5.08 -0.43
N ARG A 414 28.18 -5.09 0.42
CA ARG A 414 26.80 -5.37 0.06
C ARG A 414 26.01 -4.07 0.21
N TYR A 415 25.44 -3.59 -0.89
CA TYR A 415 24.79 -2.28 -0.95
C TYR A 415 23.27 -2.43 -1.00
N THR A 416 22.59 -1.83 -0.03
CA THR A 416 21.14 -1.67 -0.05
C THR A 416 20.82 -0.43 -0.87
N VAL A 417 20.12 -0.61 -1.99
CA VAL A 417 19.77 0.49 -2.90
C VAL A 417 18.30 0.85 -2.70
N SER A 418 18.00 2.15 -2.68
CA SER A 418 16.62 2.65 -2.64
C SER A 418 16.31 3.59 -3.80
N LEU A 419 15.08 3.49 -4.30
CA LEU A 419 14.49 4.40 -5.28
C LEU A 419 13.23 5.02 -4.66
N THR A 420 13.18 6.34 -4.63
CA THR A 420 11.94 7.10 -4.41
C THR A 420 11.45 7.65 -5.74
N ALA A 421 10.27 7.23 -6.17
CA ALA A 421 9.56 7.80 -7.31
C ALA A 421 8.48 8.77 -6.80
N SER A 422 8.30 9.91 -7.47
CA SER A 422 7.33 10.93 -7.05
C SER A 422 6.55 11.52 -8.21
N ASN A 423 5.36 12.04 -7.91
CA ASN A 423 4.58 12.93 -8.76
C ASN A 423 3.87 14.00 -7.90
N ALA A 424 3.04 14.84 -8.52
CA ALA A 424 2.32 15.91 -7.80
C ALA A 424 1.38 15.41 -6.67
N TYR A 425 1.10 14.11 -6.62
CA TYR A 425 0.15 13.48 -5.70
C TYR A 425 0.82 12.65 -4.61
N GLY A 426 2.16 12.60 -4.60
CA GLY A 426 2.95 11.96 -3.55
C GLY A 426 4.15 11.20 -4.10
N SER A 427 4.75 10.40 -3.22
CA SER A 427 5.91 9.59 -3.54
C SER A 427 5.86 8.25 -2.81
N THR A 428 6.46 7.23 -3.38
CA THR A 428 6.75 5.99 -2.67
C THR A 428 8.22 5.64 -2.83
N THR A 429 8.74 4.86 -1.89
CA THR A 429 10.13 4.42 -1.85
C THR A 429 10.18 2.91 -1.80
N THR A 430 11.02 2.32 -2.64
CA THR A 430 11.36 0.90 -2.61
C THR A 430 12.84 0.74 -2.30
N SER A 431 13.15 -0.08 -1.31
CA SER A 431 14.52 -0.41 -0.91
C SER A 431 14.75 -1.91 -1.08
N LYS A 432 15.81 -2.28 -1.80
CA LYS A 432 16.22 -3.67 -1.99
C LYS A 432 17.53 -3.90 -1.24
N ILE A 433 17.48 -4.77 -0.23
CA ILE A 433 18.65 -5.18 0.56
C ILE A 433 19.56 -6.02 -0.34
N ASP A 434 20.88 -5.79 -0.23
CA ASP A 434 21.90 -6.46 -1.04
C ASP A 434 21.61 -6.39 -2.55
N ALA A 435 21.02 -5.28 -3.01
CA ALA A 435 20.69 -5.07 -4.41
C ALA A 435 21.93 -5.07 -5.33
N VAL A 436 23.09 -4.70 -4.77
CA VAL A 436 24.39 -4.82 -5.44
C VAL A 436 25.40 -5.46 -4.50
N ILE A 437 26.10 -6.49 -4.98
CA ILE A 437 27.15 -7.19 -4.24
C ILE A 437 28.49 -6.98 -4.96
N VAL A 438 29.42 -6.30 -4.30
CA VAL A 438 30.76 -6.05 -4.82
C VAL A 438 31.77 -6.85 -4.03
N ASP A 439 32.39 -7.82 -4.68
CA ASP A 439 33.42 -8.65 -4.09
C ASP A 439 34.83 -8.14 -4.42
N LEU A 440 35.81 -8.58 -3.63
CA LEU A 440 37.24 -8.39 -3.89
C LEU A 440 37.92 -9.75 -4.02
N ILE A 441 39.07 -9.78 -4.66
CA ILE A 441 39.95 -10.97 -4.71
C ILE A 441 40.98 -10.93 -3.57
N PRO A 442 41.60 -12.06 -3.19
CA PRO A 442 42.79 -12.06 -2.34
C PRO A 442 43.92 -11.20 -2.92
N PRO A 443 44.79 -10.59 -2.09
CA PRO A 443 46.01 -9.97 -2.59
C PRO A 443 46.96 -11.05 -3.15
N VAL A 444 47.84 -10.65 -4.06
CA VAL A 444 48.92 -11.47 -4.61
C VAL A 444 50.24 -10.90 -4.10
N ALA A 445 51.00 -11.69 -3.35
CA ALA A 445 52.20 -11.25 -2.66
C ALA A 445 53.32 -10.90 -3.65
N GLY A 446 53.93 -9.72 -3.47
CA GLY A 446 55.07 -9.27 -4.27
C GLY A 446 55.99 -8.40 -3.43
N PHE A 447 57.31 -8.51 -3.61
CA PHE A 447 58.25 -7.61 -2.95
C PHE A 447 59.59 -7.49 -3.68
N SER A 448 60.32 -6.41 -3.37
CA SER A 448 61.72 -6.21 -3.75
C SER A 448 62.62 -6.00 -2.52
N ILE A 449 63.90 -6.30 -2.68
CA ILE A 449 64.91 -6.27 -1.62
C ILE A 449 66.13 -5.48 -2.10
N GLN A 450 66.67 -4.59 -1.27
CA GLN A 450 67.91 -3.88 -1.57
C GLN A 450 68.72 -3.51 -0.30
N PRO A 451 70.02 -3.82 -0.23
CA PRO A 451 70.80 -4.68 -1.14
C PRO A 451 70.51 -6.19 -0.91
N THR A 452 70.78 -7.02 -1.91
CA THR A 452 70.64 -8.49 -1.82
C THR A 452 71.90 -9.19 -1.30
N SER A 453 73.05 -8.50 -1.22
CA SER A 453 74.28 -9.06 -0.66
C SER A 453 75.21 -7.99 -0.08
N GLY A 454 76.02 -8.37 0.91
CA GLY A 454 77.02 -7.49 1.53
C GLY A 454 77.72 -8.13 2.73
N ALA A 455 78.74 -7.47 3.28
CA ALA A 455 79.42 -7.95 4.49
C ALA A 455 78.57 -7.75 5.74
N SER A 456 78.66 -8.67 6.70
CA SER A 456 78.03 -8.49 8.01
C SER A 456 78.68 -7.34 8.81
N PRO A 457 77.91 -6.50 9.52
CA PRO A 457 76.44 -6.43 9.52
C PRO A 457 75.89 -5.68 8.29
N LEU A 458 74.80 -6.17 7.70
CA LEU A 458 74.16 -5.57 6.52
C LEU A 458 72.72 -5.12 6.84
N VAL A 459 72.43 -3.84 6.60
CA VAL A 459 71.06 -3.30 6.62
C VAL A 459 70.41 -3.49 5.25
N VAL A 460 69.23 -4.10 5.22
CA VAL A 460 68.47 -4.43 4.01
C VAL A 460 67.09 -3.78 4.09
N GLN A 461 66.69 -3.10 3.01
CA GLN A 461 65.36 -2.51 2.84
C GLN A 461 64.45 -3.46 2.05
N PHE A 462 63.21 -3.61 2.50
CA PHE A 462 62.18 -4.42 1.86
C PHE A 462 61.02 -3.53 1.42
N THR A 463 60.57 -3.70 0.18
CA THR A 463 59.45 -2.93 -0.38
C THR A 463 58.35 -3.89 -0.82
N ASP A 464 57.17 -3.80 -0.19
CA ASP A 464 55.95 -4.44 -0.68
C ASP A 464 55.56 -3.93 -2.08
N LEU A 465 55.31 -4.88 -2.98
CA LEU A 465 54.87 -4.70 -4.36
C LEU A 465 53.66 -5.61 -4.67
N SER A 466 52.89 -5.97 -3.63
CA SER A 466 51.74 -6.86 -3.78
C SER A 466 50.65 -6.25 -4.68
N THR A 467 49.95 -7.09 -5.44
CA THR A 467 48.93 -6.68 -6.42
C THR A 467 47.61 -7.42 -6.20
N GLY A 468 46.61 -7.21 -7.06
CA GLY A 468 45.30 -7.88 -6.94
C GLY A 468 44.43 -7.19 -5.89
N GLY A 469 43.91 -7.95 -4.92
CA GLY A 469 43.17 -7.39 -3.80
C GLY A 469 44.01 -6.42 -2.98
N VAL A 470 43.39 -5.37 -2.43
CA VAL A 470 44.08 -4.43 -1.54
C VAL A 470 44.46 -5.14 -0.23
N PRO A 471 45.76 -5.27 0.11
CA PRO A 471 46.19 -5.88 1.37
C PRO A 471 45.76 -5.02 2.56
N THR A 472 45.33 -5.66 3.65
CA THR A 472 45.06 -5.01 4.94
C THR A 472 46.06 -5.40 6.03
N SER A 473 46.93 -6.38 5.77
CA SER A 473 47.97 -6.83 6.70
C SER A 473 49.16 -7.48 5.99
N TRP A 474 50.35 -7.33 6.58
CA TRP A 474 51.63 -7.85 6.09
C TRP A 474 52.32 -8.67 7.17
N PHE A 475 53.01 -9.74 6.77
CA PHE A 475 53.88 -10.52 7.65
C PHE A 475 55.15 -10.92 6.90
N TRP A 476 56.28 -10.41 7.38
CA TRP A 476 57.61 -10.69 6.87
C TRP A 476 58.31 -11.71 7.76
N ASN A 477 58.96 -12.70 7.15
CA ASN A 477 59.94 -13.57 7.79
C ASN A 477 61.29 -13.36 7.10
N PHE A 478 62.29 -12.89 7.85
CA PHE A 478 63.60 -12.53 7.32
C PHE A 478 64.56 -13.72 7.19
N GLY A 479 64.17 -14.90 7.66
CA GLY A 479 64.97 -16.13 7.56
C GLY A 479 66.02 -16.31 8.67
N ASP A 480 66.11 -15.39 9.62
CA ASP A 480 67.05 -15.37 10.76
C ASP A 480 66.33 -15.43 12.12
N PHE A 481 65.12 -16.00 12.13
CA PHE A 481 64.19 -16.06 13.27
C PHE A 481 63.56 -14.72 13.69
N THR A 482 63.77 -13.64 12.93
CA THR A 482 63.09 -12.37 13.15
C THR A 482 61.99 -12.11 12.10
N THR A 483 61.02 -11.25 12.46
CA THR A 483 59.82 -10.98 11.66
C THR A 483 59.43 -9.50 11.70
N SER A 484 58.53 -9.07 10.81
CA SER A 484 57.94 -7.72 10.82
C SER A 484 56.52 -7.72 10.29
N THR A 485 55.70 -6.76 10.73
CA THR A 485 54.34 -6.50 10.22
C THR A 485 54.21 -5.15 9.49
N ALA A 486 55.31 -4.41 9.36
CA ALA A 486 55.32 -3.17 8.59
C ALA A 486 55.19 -3.46 7.08
N GLN A 487 54.53 -2.58 6.33
CA GLN A 487 54.40 -2.73 4.88
C GLN A 487 55.76 -2.66 4.16
N HIS A 488 56.65 -1.75 4.57
CA HIS A 488 58.00 -1.58 4.00
C HIS A 488 59.07 -1.58 5.12
N PRO A 489 59.50 -2.76 5.63
CA PRO A 489 60.44 -2.82 6.73
C PRO A 489 61.91 -2.65 6.31
N SER A 490 62.74 -2.27 7.28
CA SER A 490 64.20 -2.35 7.23
C SER A 490 64.66 -3.41 8.23
N HIS A 491 65.63 -4.26 7.86
CA HIS A 491 66.17 -5.29 8.74
C HIS A 491 67.70 -5.36 8.68
N THR A 492 68.36 -5.70 9.79
CA THR A 492 69.82 -5.78 9.89
C THR A 492 70.26 -7.21 10.16
N TYR A 493 70.98 -7.81 9.21
CA TYR A 493 71.58 -9.13 9.38
C TYR A 493 72.98 -9.02 9.97
N THR A 494 73.21 -9.64 11.13
CA THR A 494 74.48 -9.57 11.89
C THR A 494 75.37 -10.80 11.77
N ALA A 495 74.88 -11.89 11.17
CA ALA A 495 75.66 -13.10 10.94
C ALA A 495 75.83 -13.35 9.43
N ALA A 496 76.98 -13.91 9.05
CA ALA A 496 77.18 -14.39 7.68
C ALA A 496 76.28 -15.60 7.41
N GLY A 497 75.70 -15.66 6.22
CA GLY A 497 74.70 -16.68 5.89
C GLY A 497 73.92 -16.36 4.63
N THR A 498 73.07 -17.30 4.21
CA THR A 498 72.11 -17.12 3.12
C THR A 498 70.72 -17.25 3.71
N TYR A 499 69.91 -16.21 3.56
CA TYR A 499 68.61 -16.08 4.22
C TYR A 499 67.47 -16.16 3.21
N THR A 500 66.50 -17.03 3.50
CA THR A 500 65.24 -17.14 2.77
C THR A 500 64.24 -16.15 3.35
N VAL A 501 63.72 -15.26 2.51
CA VAL A 501 62.77 -14.23 2.93
C VAL A 501 61.38 -14.56 2.41
N SER A 502 60.35 -14.39 3.24
CA SER A 502 58.96 -14.45 2.77
C SER A 502 58.13 -13.26 3.21
N LEU A 503 57.16 -12.90 2.36
CA LEU A 503 56.10 -11.94 2.63
C LEU A 503 54.76 -12.64 2.47
N THR A 504 53.94 -12.61 3.52
CA THR A 504 52.52 -12.95 3.46
C THR A 504 51.69 -11.67 3.52
N VAL A 505 50.81 -11.47 2.55
CA VAL A 505 49.82 -10.39 2.52
C VAL A 505 48.43 -10.97 2.59
N SER A 506 47.51 -10.28 3.27
CA SER A 506 46.12 -10.75 3.39
C SER A 506 45.11 -9.62 3.43
N ASN A 507 43.89 -9.95 3.05
CA ASN A 507 42.68 -9.14 3.23
C ASN A 507 41.53 -10.03 3.73
N ALA A 508 40.32 -9.48 3.83
CA ALA A 508 39.14 -10.22 4.29
C ALA A 508 38.75 -11.43 3.41
N TYR A 509 39.29 -11.51 2.18
CA TYR A 509 38.94 -12.52 1.18
C TYR A 509 40.01 -13.61 1.03
N GLY A 510 41.19 -13.45 1.64
CA GLY A 510 42.24 -14.45 1.64
C GLY A 510 43.63 -13.89 1.86
N SER A 511 44.63 -14.74 1.66
CA SER A 511 46.04 -14.41 1.81
C SER A 511 46.87 -15.07 0.73
N ASP A 512 47.97 -14.44 0.37
CA ASP A 512 49.00 -15.03 -0.48
C ASP A 512 50.38 -14.83 0.14
N THR A 513 51.30 -15.75 -0.16
CA THR A 513 52.66 -15.74 0.38
C THR A 513 53.67 -15.91 -0.74
N LEU A 514 54.56 -14.94 -0.91
CA LEU A 514 55.74 -15.05 -1.75
C LEU A 514 56.95 -15.42 -0.88
N THR A 515 57.64 -16.49 -1.23
CA THR A 515 58.90 -16.89 -0.58
C THR A 515 60.03 -16.86 -1.60
N MET A 516 61.11 -16.16 -1.27
CA MET A 516 62.33 -16.09 -2.08
C MET A 516 63.47 -16.82 -1.32
N PRO A 517 63.80 -18.06 -1.71
CA PRO A 517 64.94 -18.79 -1.15
C PRO A 517 66.26 -18.06 -1.41
N GLY A 518 67.08 -17.90 -0.38
CA GLY A 518 68.40 -17.26 -0.48
C GLY A 518 68.38 -15.83 -1.00
N ALA A 519 67.32 -15.08 -0.70
CA ALA A 519 67.10 -13.72 -1.19
C ALA A 519 68.14 -12.71 -0.67
N VAL A 520 68.74 -12.98 0.49
CA VAL A 520 69.80 -12.15 1.07
C VAL A 520 71.04 -13.00 1.36
N GLN A 521 72.20 -12.57 0.86
CA GLN A 521 73.50 -13.20 1.11
C GLN A 521 74.43 -12.31 1.93
N ILE A 522 74.73 -12.73 3.14
CA ILE A 522 75.62 -12.01 4.05
C ILE A 522 77.00 -12.68 4.04
N LEU A 523 77.99 -11.93 3.57
CA LEU A 523 79.38 -12.34 3.55
C LEU A 523 80.03 -12.13 4.92
N PRO A 524 81.05 -12.93 5.28
CA PRO A 524 81.87 -12.67 6.47
C PRO A 524 82.38 -11.22 6.48
N GLY A 525 82.24 -10.55 7.62
CA GLY A 525 82.86 -9.23 7.84
C GLY A 525 84.40 -9.32 7.84
N PRO A 526 85.11 -8.18 7.78
CA PRO A 526 86.57 -8.15 7.75
C PRO A 526 87.17 -8.89 8.96
N SER A 527 88.16 -9.76 8.71
CA SER A 527 88.93 -10.44 9.76
C SER A 527 89.94 -9.49 10.41
N ILE A 528 90.15 -9.62 11.72
CA ILE A 528 91.29 -9.00 12.41
C ILE A 528 92.52 -9.91 12.33
N VAL A 529 93.72 -9.32 12.25
CA VAL A 529 95.00 -10.03 12.21
C VAL A 529 95.95 -9.38 13.20
N ALA A 530 96.50 -10.14 14.14
CA ALA A 530 97.50 -9.66 15.10
C ALA A 530 98.88 -9.54 14.43
N ASP A 531 99.56 -8.41 14.59
CA ASP A 531 100.98 -8.25 14.23
C ASP A 531 101.65 -7.19 15.11
N PHE A 532 102.96 -7.29 15.29
CA PHE A 532 103.73 -6.33 16.06
C PHE A 532 105.22 -6.34 15.72
N THR A 533 105.90 -5.27 16.12
CA THR A 533 107.37 -5.17 16.15
C THR A 533 107.87 -4.66 17.49
N GLY A 534 109.13 -4.92 17.82
CA GLY A 534 109.82 -4.41 19.01
C GLY A 534 111.21 -3.88 18.64
N THR A 535 111.63 -2.77 19.26
CA THR A 535 112.97 -2.20 19.06
C THR A 535 113.56 -1.65 20.37
N PRO A 536 114.84 -1.94 20.70
CA PRO A 536 115.73 -2.92 20.05
C PRO A 536 115.34 -4.38 20.37
N THR A 537 115.66 -5.34 19.49
CA THR A 537 115.43 -6.79 19.75
C THR A 537 116.63 -7.50 20.39
N THR A 538 117.76 -6.81 20.59
CA THR A 538 118.91 -7.35 21.32
C THR A 538 119.69 -6.26 22.06
N GLY A 539 120.29 -6.60 23.19
CA GLY A 539 121.09 -5.68 24.01
C GLY A 539 121.47 -6.29 25.35
N THR A 540 122.12 -5.53 26.24
CA THR A 540 122.53 -6.03 27.57
C THR A 540 121.48 -5.76 28.64
N ALA A 541 121.35 -6.63 29.64
CA ALA A 541 120.45 -6.40 30.77
C ALA A 541 120.89 -5.16 31.62
N PRO A 542 119.96 -4.26 32.02
CA PRO A 542 118.54 -4.22 31.66
C PRO A 542 118.30 -3.64 30.26
N LEU A 543 117.47 -4.32 29.45
CA LEU A 543 117.09 -3.91 28.09
C LEU A 543 115.64 -3.43 28.03
N THR A 544 115.43 -2.14 27.77
CA THR A 544 114.10 -1.58 27.50
C THR A 544 113.76 -1.69 26.01
N VAL A 545 112.69 -2.41 25.69
CA VAL A 545 112.16 -2.61 24.33
C VAL A 545 110.87 -1.82 24.18
N SER A 546 110.74 -1.04 23.11
CA SER A 546 109.49 -0.40 22.72
C SER A 546 108.79 -1.27 21.69
N PHE A 547 107.55 -1.66 21.98
CA PHE A 547 106.71 -2.44 21.07
C PHE A 547 105.72 -1.55 20.34
N THR A 548 105.49 -1.87 19.06
CA THR A 548 104.52 -1.19 18.20
C THR A 548 103.57 -2.22 17.61
N ASP A 549 102.28 -2.01 17.84
CA ASP A 549 101.19 -2.77 17.25
C ASP A 549 101.10 -2.49 15.74
N LEU A 550 101.09 -3.54 14.94
CA LEU A 550 100.90 -3.51 13.48
C LEU A 550 99.63 -4.28 13.06
N SER A 551 98.79 -4.64 14.02
CA SER A 551 97.61 -5.45 13.78
C SER A 551 96.63 -4.77 12.82
N ILE A 552 95.99 -5.56 11.96
CA ILE A 552 95.07 -5.09 10.92
C ILE A 552 93.64 -5.34 11.40
N GLY A 553 92.79 -4.31 11.33
CA GLY A 553 91.36 -4.39 11.66
C GLY A 553 90.91 -3.31 12.65
N ASN A 554 89.63 -3.34 13.04
CA ASN A 554 89.09 -2.44 14.05
C ASN A 554 89.32 -3.06 15.45
N ILE A 555 90.41 -2.69 16.10
CA ILE A 555 90.85 -3.29 17.36
C ILE A 555 90.50 -2.36 18.53
N VAL A 556 89.89 -2.93 19.57
CA VAL A 556 89.49 -2.20 20.79
C VAL A 556 90.19 -2.68 22.05
N GLN A 557 90.87 -3.83 22.00
CA GLN A 557 91.60 -4.39 23.14
C GLN A 557 92.92 -5.02 22.68
N TRP A 558 93.98 -4.80 23.44
CA TRP A 558 95.30 -5.41 23.28
C TRP A 558 95.69 -6.14 24.55
N GLN A 559 96.35 -7.28 24.42
CA GLN A 559 96.91 -8.04 25.52
C GLN A 559 98.28 -8.57 25.12
N TRP A 560 99.31 -8.03 25.76
CA TRP A 560 100.71 -8.38 25.56
C TRP A 560 101.20 -9.34 26.63
N ASP A 561 102.01 -10.32 26.23
CA ASP A 561 102.85 -11.15 27.09
C ASP A 561 104.29 -11.02 26.59
N PHE A 562 105.19 -10.55 27.45
CA PHE A 562 106.58 -10.29 27.10
C PHE A 562 107.50 -11.49 27.30
N GLY A 563 107.00 -12.63 27.80
CA GLY A 563 107.73 -13.88 27.97
C GLY A 563 108.60 -13.99 29.23
N ASP A 564 108.70 -12.93 30.04
CA ASP A 564 109.40 -12.88 31.33
C ASP A 564 108.44 -12.79 32.54
N GLY A 565 107.13 -12.95 32.29
CA GLY A 565 106.05 -12.75 33.25
C GLY A 565 105.45 -11.33 33.27
N GLY A 566 106.02 -10.38 32.51
CA GLY A 566 105.44 -9.06 32.29
C GLY A 566 104.30 -9.08 31.26
N THR A 567 103.27 -8.27 31.48
CA THR A 567 102.14 -8.10 30.54
C THR A 567 101.76 -6.62 30.34
N SER A 568 101.01 -6.31 29.29
CA SER A 568 100.46 -4.97 29.06
C SER A 568 99.13 -5.01 28.32
N SER A 569 98.31 -3.97 28.50
CA SER A 569 97.09 -3.72 27.72
C SER A 569 97.16 -2.45 26.87
N ALA A 570 98.30 -1.75 26.88
CA ALA A 570 98.51 -0.59 26.03
C ALA A 570 98.69 -1.03 24.57
N GLN A 571 98.22 -0.23 23.60
CA GLN A 571 98.42 -0.53 22.18
C GLN A 571 99.91 -0.59 21.80
N ASN A 572 100.73 0.35 22.29
CA ASN A 572 102.17 0.42 21.99
C ASN A 572 102.97 0.49 23.31
N PRO A 573 103.21 -0.63 24.01
CA PRO A 573 103.85 -0.62 25.31
C PRO A 573 105.38 -0.56 25.21
N THR A 574 106.02 -0.15 26.30
CA THR A 574 107.46 -0.37 26.53
C THR A 574 107.64 -1.35 27.67
N HIS A 575 108.55 -2.31 27.52
CA HIS A 575 108.87 -3.28 28.58
C HIS A 575 110.37 -3.36 28.83
N THR A 576 110.79 -3.57 30.08
CA THR A 576 112.21 -3.64 30.44
C THR A 576 112.55 -5.03 30.98
N TYR A 577 113.37 -5.75 30.22
CA TYR A 577 113.89 -7.05 30.60
C TYR A 577 115.12 -6.87 31.50
N THR A 578 115.06 -7.39 32.73
CA THR A 578 116.10 -7.14 33.74
C THR A 578 117.10 -8.29 33.90
N THR A 579 116.80 -9.48 33.38
CA THR A 579 117.70 -10.64 33.38
C THR A 579 118.10 -11.02 31.96
N PRO A 580 119.33 -11.49 31.74
CA PRO A 580 119.73 -12.07 30.45
C PRO A 580 118.89 -13.31 30.11
N GLY A 581 118.51 -13.47 28.84
CA GLY A 581 117.64 -14.53 28.35
C GLY A 581 117.12 -14.29 26.93
N LEU A 582 116.56 -15.34 26.33
CA LEU A 582 115.75 -15.27 25.11
C LEU A 582 114.28 -15.27 25.50
N TYR A 583 113.50 -14.31 24.98
CA TYR A 583 112.10 -14.13 25.34
C TYR A 583 111.18 -14.20 24.13
N ASN A 584 110.11 -15.00 24.25
CA ASN A 584 108.98 -14.97 23.32
C ASN A 584 108.09 -13.78 23.63
N VAL A 585 107.55 -13.13 22.60
CA VAL A 585 106.57 -12.06 22.80
C VAL A 585 105.28 -12.45 22.11
N ALA A 586 104.15 -12.30 22.79
CA ALA A 586 102.83 -12.53 22.22
C ALA A 586 101.96 -11.27 22.32
N LEU A 587 101.16 -11.04 21.28
CA LEU A 587 100.11 -10.04 21.24
C LEU A 587 98.79 -10.71 20.85
N GLN A 588 97.77 -10.58 21.69
CA GLN A 588 96.38 -10.85 21.36
C GLN A 588 95.62 -9.53 21.19
N VAL A 589 94.83 -9.42 20.13
CA VAL A 589 93.97 -8.26 19.84
C VAL A 589 92.52 -8.68 19.68
N THR A 590 91.59 -7.86 20.16
CA THR A 590 90.14 -8.11 20.13
C THR A 590 89.40 -6.99 19.41
N ASP A 591 88.41 -7.33 18.58
CA ASP A 591 87.54 -6.37 17.90
C ASP A 591 86.27 -6.02 18.72
N PRO A 592 85.47 -4.99 18.36
CA PRO A 592 84.25 -4.64 19.08
C PRO A 592 83.18 -5.74 19.12
N THR A 593 83.29 -6.77 18.27
CA THR A 593 82.37 -7.91 18.23
C THR A 593 82.83 -9.06 19.12
N GLY A 594 83.98 -8.93 19.78
CA GLY A 594 84.56 -9.93 20.67
C GLY A 594 85.33 -11.04 19.95
N LYS A 595 85.72 -10.84 18.68
CA LYS A 595 86.63 -11.77 17.99
C LYS A 595 88.06 -11.44 18.34
N ASP A 596 88.88 -12.48 18.51
CA ASP A 596 90.29 -12.38 18.84
C ASP A 596 91.21 -12.85 17.70
N ALA A 597 92.37 -12.22 17.56
CA ALA A 597 93.52 -12.72 16.82
C ALA A 597 94.77 -12.65 17.69
N GLN A 598 95.68 -13.61 17.54
CA GLN A 598 96.90 -13.69 18.34
C GLN A 598 98.12 -13.99 17.46
N LEU A 599 99.25 -13.36 17.78
CA LEU A 599 100.56 -13.65 17.22
C LEU A 599 101.57 -13.84 18.35
N GLU A 600 102.38 -14.90 18.30
CA GLU A 600 103.55 -15.09 19.15
C GLU A 600 104.81 -15.14 18.27
N ARG A 601 105.84 -14.37 18.65
CA ARG A 601 107.17 -14.41 18.04
C ARG A 601 108.13 -15.08 19.02
N MET A 602 108.64 -16.25 18.64
CA MET A 602 109.57 -17.05 19.45
C MET A 602 110.97 -16.43 19.47
N ASP A 603 111.65 -16.49 20.62
CA ASP A 603 113.03 -15.99 20.83
C ASP A 603 113.23 -14.56 20.27
N TYR A 604 112.20 -13.72 20.38
CA TYR A 604 112.12 -12.44 19.68
C TYR A 604 113.04 -11.37 20.26
N ILE A 605 113.25 -11.40 21.59
CA ILE A 605 114.13 -10.48 22.30
C ILE A 605 115.29 -11.26 22.92
N ASP A 606 116.54 -10.90 22.56
CA ASP A 606 117.80 -11.47 23.05
C ASP A 606 118.52 -10.51 24.01
N VAL A 607 118.41 -10.77 25.31
CA VAL A 607 119.03 -9.96 26.37
C VAL A 607 120.30 -10.66 26.85
N ARG A 608 121.44 -9.99 26.75
CA ARG A 608 122.78 -10.52 27.04
C ARG A 608 123.40 -10.00 28.33
#